data_AF-X1G6K9-F1
#
_entry.id   AF-X1G6K9-F1
#
_cell.length_a   1.000
_cell.length_b   1.000
_cell.length_c   1.000
_cell.angle_alpha   90.00
_cell.angle_beta   90.00
_cell.angle_gamma   90.00
#
_symmetry.space_group_name_H-M   'P 1'
#
loop_
_entity.id
_entity.type
_entity.pdbx_description
1 polymer ?
#
loop_
_entity_poly.entity_id
_entity_poly.type
_entity_poly.pdbx_seq_one_letter_code
_entity_poly.pdbx_strand_id
1 'polypeptide(L)' 'HQIQEFFIRNLDSNVELFNEFHAQIVMLGKTICTSKNPDCSKCPIAYLKT' A
#
# COMPACT_ATOMS: atom_id res chain seq x y z
N HIS A 1 -12.00 2.85 -9.69
CA HIS A 1 -11.33 4.16 -9.87
C HIS A 1 -11.06 4.93 -8.58
N GLN A 2 -11.79 4.71 -7.48
CA GLN A 2 -11.60 5.48 -6.22
C GLN A 2 -10.14 5.48 -5.69
N ILE A 3 -9.45 4.33 -5.72
CA ILE A 3 -8.05 4.25 -5.25
C ILE A 3 -7.10 5.05 -6.14
N GLN A 4 -7.28 5.00 -7.46
CA GLN A 4 -6.45 5.76 -8.40
C GLN A 4 -6.63 7.27 -8.19
N GLU A 5 -7.86 7.74 -8.02
CA GLU A 5 -8.13 9.15 -7.70
C GLU A 5 -7.52 9.58 -6.37
N PHE A 6 -7.55 8.71 -5.35
CA PHE A 6 -6.91 8.99 -4.06
C PHE A 6 -5.41 9.27 -4.25
N PHE A 7 -4.70 8.43 -5.01
CA PHE A 7 -3.28 8.67 -5.26
C PHE A 7 -3.04 9.95 -6.07
N ILE A 8 -3.83 10.22 -7.13
CA ILE A 8 -3.69 11.45 -7.94
C ILE A 8 -3.90 12.72 -7.10
N ARG A 9 -4.78 12.67 -6.09
CA ARG A 9 -5.05 13.82 -5.22
C ARG A 9 -4.00 14.02 -4.12
N ASN A 10 -3.24 12.99 -3.76
CA ASN A 10 -2.33 13.01 -2.61
C ASN A 10 -0.85 12.84 -2.97
N LEU A 11 -0.52 12.43 -4.19
CA LEU A 11 0.85 12.32 -4.68
C LEU A 11 1.13 13.39 -5.73
N ASP A 12 2.40 13.78 -5.83
CA ASP A 12 2.88 14.56 -6.95
C ASP A 12 2.63 13.81 -8.27
N SER A 13 2.47 14.56 -9.37
CA SER A 13 2.30 14.04 -10.72
C SER A 13 3.58 13.39 -11.28
N ASN A 14 4.13 12.41 -10.56
CA ASN A 14 5.34 11.69 -10.89
C ASN A 14 5.03 10.19 -11.04
N VAL A 15 5.13 9.70 -12.28
CA VAL A 15 4.82 8.30 -12.65
C VAL A 15 5.68 7.29 -11.87
N GLU A 16 6.93 7.60 -11.58
CA GLU A 16 7.81 6.70 -10.81
C GLU A 16 7.28 6.49 -9.39
N LEU A 17 6.78 7.56 -8.77
CA LEU A 17 6.19 7.51 -7.43
C LEU A 17 4.92 6.64 -7.41
N PHE A 18 4.04 6.77 -8.40
CA PHE A 18 2.86 5.90 -8.54
C PHE A 18 3.25 4.43 -8.67
N ASN A 19 4.26 4.14 -9.51
CA ASN A 19 4.73 2.77 -9.72
C ASN A 19 5.34 2.18 -8.45
N GLU A 20 6.06 2.98 -7.66
CA GLU A 20 6.63 2.54 -6.39
C GLU A 20 5.54 2.20 -5.37
N PHE A 21 4.57 3.09 -5.15
CA PHE A 21 3.45 2.80 -4.25
C PHE A 21 2.65 1.58 -4.70
N HIS A 22 2.41 1.43 -6.01
CA HIS A 22 1.76 0.25 -6.54
C HIS A 22 2.55 -1.02 -6.21
N ALA A 23 3.87 -1.05 -6.47
CA ALA A 23 4.71 -2.20 -6.18
C ALA A 23 4.73 -2.55 -4.68
N GLN A 24 4.84 -1.54 -3.81
CA GLN A 24 4.82 -1.73 -2.36
C GLN A 24 3.50 -2.33 -1.88
N ILE A 25 2.36 -1.79 -2.32
CA ILE A 25 1.02 -2.27 -1.90
C ILE A 25 0.77 -3.68 -2.43
N VAL A 26 1.12 -3.95 -3.68
CA VAL A 26 0.97 -5.28 -4.28
C VAL A 26 1.80 -6.31 -3.52
N MET A 27 3.07 -6.00 -3.23
CA MET A 27 3.94 -6.92 -2.49
C MET A 27 3.48 -7.11 -1.05
N LEU A 28 3.05 -6.04 -0.38
CA LEU A 28 2.51 -6.11 0.97
C LEU A 28 1.27 -7.02 1.02
N GLY A 29 0.31 -6.82 0.12
CA GLY A 29 -0.91 -7.63 0.05
C GLY A 29 -0.65 -9.09 -0.34
N LYS A 30 0.39 -9.35 -1.15
CA LYS A 30 0.77 -10.71 -1.55
C LYS A 30 1.48 -11.48 -0.44
N THR A 31 2.24 -10.80 0.42
CA THR A 31 3.20 -11.46 1.33
C THR A 31 2.88 -11.33 2.82
N ILE A 32 2.26 -10.23 3.25
CA ILE A 32 2.01 -9.94 4.68
C ILE A 32 0.53 -9.69 4.93
N CYS A 33 -0.06 -8.72 4.23
CA CYS A 33 -1.46 -8.31 4.39
C CYS A 33 -2.38 -9.13 3.47
N THR A 34 -2.27 -10.45 3.55
CA THR A 34 -3.04 -11.39 2.73
C THR A 34 -4.52 -11.42 3.13
N SER A 35 -5.39 -11.80 2.20
CA SER A 35 -6.84 -11.88 2.44
C SER A 35 -7.24 -12.94 3.48
N LYS A 36 -6.36 -13.91 3.73
CA LYS A 36 -6.53 -14.95 4.75
C LYS A 36 -5.27 -15.02 5.59
N ASN A 37 -5.45 -15.00 6.92
CA ASN A 37 -4.39 -15.07 7.93
C ASN A 37 -3.23 -14.08 7.68
N PRO A 38 -3.49 -12.76 7.67
CA PRO A 38 -2.43 -11.77 7.52
C PRO A 38 -1.44 -11.82 8.70
N ASP A 39 -0.17 -11.59 8.42
CA ASP A 39 0.88 -11.50 9.45
C ASP A 39 1.03 -10.05 9.95
N CYS A 40 0.02 -9.58 10.68
CA CYS A 40 -0.02 -8.20 11.18
C CYS A 40 1.17 -7.88 12.10
N SER A 41 1.77 -8.90 12.75
CA SER A 41 2.94 -8.72 13.62
C SER A 41 4.20 -8.28 12.85
N LYS A 42 4.30 -8.67 11.57
CA LYS A 42 5.39 -8.28 10.67
C LYS A 42 5.04 -7.11 9.75
N CYS A 43 3.83 -6.57 9.87
CA CYS A 43 3.39 -5.49 8.99
C CYS A 43 4.24 -4.24 9.24
N PRO A 44 4.82 -3.60 8.20
CA PRO A 44 5.67 -2.42 8.37
C PRO A 44 4.92 -1.25 9.01
N ILE A 45 3.59 -1.26 8.98
CA ILE A 45 2.73 -0.26 9.59
C ILE A 45 2.11 -0.72 10.93
N ALA A 46 2.60 -1.81 11.54
CA ALA A 46 2.06 -2.33 12.81
C ALA A 46 2.16 -1.34 13.98
N TYR A 47 3.04 -0.34 13.88
CA TYR A 47 3.18 0.72 14.88
C TYR A 47 2.14 1.84 14.74
N LEU A 48 1.45 1.94 13.60
CA LEU A 48 0.40 2.93 13.41
C LEU A 48 -0.77 2.55 14.32
N LYS A 49 -0.94 3.29 15.42
CA LYS A 49 -2.15 3.21 16.23
C LYS A 49 -3.26 3.96 15.51
N THR A 50 -4.32 3.27 15.18
CA THR A 50 -5.64 3.86 14.89
C THR A 50 -6.25 4.44 16.15
#